data_AF-A0A087UH68-F1
#
_entry.id   AF-A0A087UH68-F1
#
_cell.length_a   1.000
_cell.length_b   1.000
_cell.length_c   1.000
_cell.angle_alpha   90.00
_cell.angle_beta   90.00
_cell.angle_gamma   90.00
#
_symmetry.space_group_name_H-M   'P 1'
#
loop_
_entity.id
_entity.type
_entity.pdbx_description
1 polymer ?
#
loop_
_entity_poly.entity_id
_entity_poly.type
_entity_poly.pdbx_seq_one_letter_code
_entity_poly.pdbx_strand_id
1 'polypeptide(L)'
;GNEIKKWSDYTTASFNENAQCFIKQYNGYRIEFTVGVKDFRFIKIDGNETLDENIADNGGLKAAYLAYQAWTENNPPEPLLPNLNYT
;
A
#
# COMPACT_ATOMS: atom_id res chain seq x y z
N GLY A 1 6.57 0.42 22.94
CA GLY A 1 8.03 0.32 22.76
C GLY A 1 8.65 1.65 23.12
N ASN A 2 9.90 1.68 23.59
CA ASN A 2 10.58 2.95 23.93
C ASN A 2 11.05 3.67 22.66
N GLU A 3 10.81 4.98 22.58
CA GLU A 3 11.34 5.86 21.53
C GLU A 3 12.82 6.14 21.78
N ILE A 4 13.67 5.30 21.19
CA ILE A 4 15.11 5.46 21.18
C ILE A 4 15.52 5.57 19.72
N LYS A 5 16.39 6.51 19.36
CA LYS A 5 16.95 6.61 18.01
C LYS A 5 17.78 5.36 17.72
N LYS A 6 17.18 4.39 17.02
CA LYS A 6 17.80 3.10 16.68
C LYS A 6 18.48 3.10 15.31
N TRP A 7 18.21 4.10 14.47
CA TRP A 7 18.69 4.16 13.08
C TRP A 7 19.78 5.23 12.92
N SER A 8 20.71 4.99 11.99
CA SER A 8 21.71 5.98 11.61
C SER A 8 21.06 7.18 10.91
N ASP A 9 21.74 8.32 10.89
CA ASP A 9 21.27 9.51 10.16
C ASP A 9 21.10 9.22 8.68
N TYR A 10 22.03 8.46 8.10
CA TYR A 10 21.95 8.03 6.71
C TYR A 10 20.70 7.18 6.44
N THR A 11 20.45 6.15 7.26
CA THR A 11 19.26 5.28 7.12
C THR A 11 17.96 6.09 7.26
N THR A 12 17.92 7.01 8.21
CA THR A 12 16.76 7.89 8.43
C THR A 12 16.52 8.79 7.21
N ALA A 13 17.58 9.38 6.66
CA ALA A 13 17.49 10.21 5.46
C ALA A 13 16.99 9.41 4.25
N SER A 14 17.56 8.24 3.99
CA SER A 14 17.14 7.38 2.87
C SER A 14 15.70 6.87 3.02
N PHE A 15 15.26 6.55 4.23
CA PHE A 15 13.87 6.19 4.49
C PHE A 15 12.92 7.35 4.17
N ASN A 16 13.24 8.55 4.68
CA ASN A 16 12.44 9.74 4.44
C ASN A 16 12.40 10.14 2.96
N GLU A 17 13.50 9.94 2.22
CA GLU A 17 13.56 10.16 0.77
C GLU A 17 12.63 9.20 0.02
N ASN A 18 12.68 7.90 0.34
CA ASN A 18 11.80 6.90 -0.27
C ASN A 18 10.32 7.16 0.06
N ALA A 19 10.02 7.58 1.29
CA ALA A 19 8.68 7.92 1.73
C ALA A 19 8.05 9.07 0.92
N GLN A 20 8.85 9.99 0.36
CA GLN A 20 8.34 11.06 -0.50
C GLN A 20 7.64 10.54 -1.76
N CYS A 21 8.02 9.36 -2.26
CA CYS A 21 7.33 8.73 -3.40
C CYS A 21 5.87 8.43 -3.06
N PHE A 22 5.62 7.84 -1.89
CA PHE A 22 4.27 7.55 -1.40
C PHE A 22 3.49 8.84 -1.15
N ILE A 23 4.08 9.83 -0.47
CA ILE A 23 3.43 11.13 -0.26
C ILE A 23 2.98 11.73 -1.60
N LYS A 24 3.90 11.78 -2.59
CA LYS A 24 3.62 12.33 -3.91
C LYS A 24 2.53 11.56 -4.65
N GLN A 25 2.59 10.23 -4.62
CA GLN A 25 1.60 9.36 -5.27
C GLN A 25 0.22 9.61 -4.67
N TYR A 26 0.10 9.52 -3.34
CA TYR A 26 -1.20 9.55 -2.67
C TYR A 26 -1.83 10.96 -2.64
N ASN A 27 -1.01 12.02 -2.63
CA ASN A 27 -1.49 13.40 -2.88
C ASN A 27 -2.13 13.58 -4.27
N GLY A 28 -1.82 12.70 -5.22
CA GLY A 28 -2.44 12.69 -6.55
C GLY A 28 -3.85 12.12 -6.56
N TYR A 29 -4.30 11.43 -5.52
CA TYR A 29 -5.61 10.80 -5.48
C TYR A 29 -6.73 11.78 -5.13
N ARG A 30 -7.83 11.64 -5.88
CA ARG A 30 -9.11 12.31 -5.63
C ARG A 30 -10.17 11.24 -5.67
N ILE A 31 -10.89 11.09 -4.57
CA ILE A 31 -11.98 10.13 -4.45
C ILE A 31 -13.26 10.89 -4.73
N GLU A 32 -13.93 10.54 -5.82
CA GLU A 32 -15.26 11.03 -6.14
C GLU A 32 -16.29 10.15 -5.42
N PHE A 33 -17.28 10.78 -4.81
CA PHE A 33 -18.39 10.09 -4.16
C PHE A 33 -19.67 10.91 -4.32
N THR A 34 -20.79 10.21 -4.38
CA THR A 34 -22.11 10.84 -4.50
C THR A 34 -22.72 11.02 -3.11
N VAL A 35 -23.20 12.23 -2.82
CA VAL A 35 -24.01 12.51 -1.63
C VAL A 35 -25.44 12.75 -2.10
N GLY A 36 -26.35 11.81 -1.85
CA GLY A 36 -27.70 11.86 -2.43
C GLY A 36 -27.73 11.47 -3.91
N VAL A 37 -28.76 11.90 -4.65
CA VAL A 37 -29.02 11.40 -6.02
C VAL A 37 -28.33 12.25 -7.12
N LYS A 38 -27.90 13.48 -6.80
CA LYS A 38 -27.39 14.44 -7.80
C LYS A 38 -26.18 15.28 -7.37
N ASP A 39 -25.72 15.19 -6.13
CA ASP A 39 -24.54 15.94 -5.69
C ASP A 39 -23.29 15.07 -5.75
N PHE A 40 -22.43 15.35 -6.72
CA PHE A 40 -21.08 14.81 -6.77
C PHE A 40 -20.16 15.64 -5.87
N ARG A 41 -19.42 14.98 -5.00
CA ARG A 41 -18.39 15.57 -4.14
C ARG A 41 -17.07 14.82 -4.37
N PHE A 42 -15.98 15.47 -4.01
CA PHE A 42 -14.67 14.83 -4.01
C PHE A 42 -13.94 15.08 -2.70
N ILE A 43 -13.18 14.09 -2.26
CA ILE A 43 -12.19 14.20 -1.18
C ILE A 43 -10.82 14.06 -1.82
N LYS A 44 -9.90 14.96 -1.46
CA LYS A 44 -8.48 14.80 -1.76
C LYS A 44 -7.84 13.99 -0.65
N ILE A 45 -6.97 13.07 -1.01
CA ILE A 45 -6.14 12.37 -0.04
C ILE A 45 -4.93 13.23 0.32
N ASP A 46 -4.62 13.32 1.61
CA ASP A 46 -3.35 13.86 2.09
C ASP A 46 -2.36 12.70 2.26
N GLY A 47 -1.33 12.70 1.42
CA GLY A 47 -0.29 11.68 1.40
C GLY A 47 0.62 11.70 2.62
N ASN A 48 0.68 12.79 3.39
CA ASN A 48 1.41 12.82 4.67
C ASN A 48 0.60 12.14 5.77
N GLU A 49 -0.68 12.50 5.90
CA GLU A 49 -1.57 11.92 6.92
C GLU A 49 -1.76 10.42 6.73
N THR A 50 -1.73 9.93 5.49
CA THR A 50 -1.90 8.51 5.15
C THR A 50 -0.59 7.75 4.99
N LEU A 51 0.57 8.39 5.18
CA LEU A 51 1.87 7.83 4.82
C LEU A 51 2.16 6.47 5.44
N ASP A 52 1.96 6.34 6.75
CA ASP A 52 2.32 5.13 7.49
C ASP A 52 1.50 3.93 7.02
N GLU A 53 0.19 4.12 6.82
CA GLU A 53 -0.72 3.11 6.29
C GLU A 53 -0.40 2.78 4.83
N ASN A 54 -0.10 3.79 4.00
CA ASN A 54 0.29 3.56 2.60
C ASN A 54 1.57 2.71 2.50
N ILE A 55 2.56 2.96 3.37
CA ILE A 55 3.79 2.15 3.44
C ILE A 55 3.45 0.74 3.92
N ALA A 56 2.62 0.60 4.96
CA ALA A 56 2.22 -0.69 5.50
C ALA A 56 1.45 -1.54 4.48
N ASP A 57 0.49 -0.97 3.76
CA ASP A 57 -0.30 -1.65 2.72
C ASP A 57 0.58 -2.17 1.58
N ASN A 58 1.46 -1.31 1.05
CA ASN A 58 2.35 -1.69 -0.04
C ASN A 58 3.39 -2.73 0.41
N GLY A 59 3.95 -2.56 1.61
CA GLY A 59 4.87 -3.52 2.22
C GLY A 59 4.21 -4.87 2.49
N GLY A 60 3.01 -4.85 3.06
CA GLY A 60 2.23 -6.02 3.42
C GLY A 60 1.79 -6.82 2.21
N LEU A 61 1.23 -6.18 1.18
CA LEU A 61 0.84 -6.85 -0.06
C LEU A 61 2.06 -7.47 -0.77
N LYS A 62 3.18 -6.74 -0.87
CA LYS A 62 4.42 -7.27 -1.44
C LYS A 62 4.92 -8.49 -0.67
N ALA A 63 4.94 -8.42 0.67
CA ALA A 63 5.38 -9.54 1.50
C ALA A 63 4.45 -10.75 1.36
N ALA A 64 3.14 -10.54 1.38
CA ALA A 64 2.13 -11.60 1.23
C ALA A 64 2.24 -12.27 -0.16
N TYR A 65 2.39 -11.48 -1.22
CA TYR A 65 2.55 -12.01 -2.57
C TYR A 65 3.83 -12.85 -2.71
N LEU A 66 4.97 -12.34 -2.22
CA LEU A 66 6.23 -13.09 -2.24
C LEU A 66 6.15 -14.38 -1.42
N ALA A 67 5.47 -14.34 -0.26
CA ALA A 67 5.23 -15.53 0.55
C ALA A 67 4.37 -16.56 -0.19
N TYR A 68 3.33 -16.13 -0.90
CA TYR A 68 2.51 -17.00 -1.73
C TYR A 68 3.32 -17.60 -2.89
N GLN A 69 4.14 -16.81 -3.59
CA GLN A 69 5.02 -17.33 -4.64
C GLN A 69 5.97 -18.41 -4.09
N ALA A 70 6.65 -18.14 -2.98
CA ALA A 70 7.52 -19.13 -2.33
C ALA A 70 6.74 -20.38 -1.89
N TRP A 71 5.48 -20.24 -1.47
CA TRP A 71 4.61 -21.37 -1.18
C TRP A 71 4.32 -22.18 -2.45
N THR A 72 3.99 -21.55 -3.58
CA THR A 72 3.71 -22.25 -4.85
C THR A 72 4.91 -23.00 -5.42
N GLU A 73 6.14 -22.59 -5.11
CA GLU A 73 7.35 -23.33 -5.50
C GLU A 73 7.49 -24.68 -4.77
N ASN A 74 6.89 -24.79 -3.58
CA ASN A 74 7.05 -25.94 -2.69
C ASN A 74 5.77 -26.80 -2.56
N ASN A 75 4.68 -26.40 -3.21
CA ASN A 75 3.36 -27.03 -3.07
C ASN A 75 2.71 -27.23 -4.44
N PRO A 76 1.81 -28.23 -4.59
CA PRO A 76 1.08 -28.42 -5.83
C PRO A 76 0.19 -27.19 -6.14
N PRO A 77 -0.07 -26.88 -7.42
CA PRO A 77 -0.95 -25.77 -7.80
C PRO A 77 -2.35 -25.92 -7.21
N GLU A 78 -2.89 -24.83 -6.68
CA GLU A 78 -4.27 -24.77 -6.21
C GLU A 78 -5.25 -24.84 -7.40
N PRO A 79 -6.44 -25.45 -7.21
CA PRO A 79 -7.45 -25.51 -8.26
C PRO A 79 -7.96 -24.11 -8.59
N LEU A 80 -8.22 -23.87 -9.88
CA LEU A 80 -8.87 -22.63 -10.33
C LEU A 80 -10.31 -22.56 -9.80
N LEU A 81 -10.74 -21.35 -9.46
CA LEU A 81 -12.12 -21.13 -9.03
C LEU A 81 -13.10 -21.30 -10.19
N PRO A 82 -14.23 -22.01 -9.98
CA PRO A 82 -15.23 -22.19 -11.02
C PRO A 82 -15.82 -20.85 -11.45
N ASN A 83 -16.01 -20.68 -12.77
CA ASN A 83 -16.56 -19.47 -13.41
C ASN A 83 -15.75 -18.18 -13.22
N LEU A 84 -14.47 -18.28 -12.85
CA LEU A 84 -13.59 -17.13 -12.71
C LEU A 84 -12.38 -17.28 -13.65
N ASN A 85 -12.43 -16.65 -14.81
CA ASN A 85 -11.37 -16.74 -15.80
C ASN A 85 -10.35 -15.60 -15.63
N TYR A 86 -9.44 -15.79 -14.68
CA TYR A 86 -8.22 -14.99 -14.56
C TYR A 86 -7.04 -15.88 -14.94
N THR A 87 -6.58 -15.74 -16.17
CA THR A 87 -5.39 -16.39 -16.73
C THR A 87 -4.44 -15.34 -17.28
#